data_AF-A0A7G2CV47-F1
#
_entry.id   AF-A0A7G2CV47-F1
#
_cell.length_a   1.000
_cell.length_b   1.000
_cell.length_c   1.000
_cell.angle_alpha   90.00
_cell.angle_beta   90.00
_cell.angle_gamma   90.00
#
_symmetry.space_group_name_H-M   'P 1'
#
loop_
_entity.id
_entity.type
_entity.pdbx_description
1 polymer ?
#
loop_
_entity_poly.entity_id
_entity_poly.type
_entity_poly.pdbx_seq_one_letter_code
_entity_poly.pdbx_strand_id
1 'polypeptide(L)'
;MSRFTQAAATMHTLSLAAMEEASRLGVRDADIDHLLLALTLDADTGGQVLRRAGVDLDATRTAVEAQHAGQLQAVGVDAPSIGPGRIVFHETEGYDWTDRALAVLRAATGGGRQGDSAAVLRALLEEPSGLITAILDRLAVTADDITVQLDEVEAAARPLQRRREISGISGSRSMFIPATMTDVWTLLSTADRLPDWDQSVATILPGPEDGPWEAFAPTTAPDGRPLRRKPAFHRLRVTRSGPEDPTHVAWRFEHPDAPNANPRLLALALEPAAGGTQLRATLTWETRRRGPIRRALRSPFAPLLRGLVFIQLVQVESGISRVFR
;
A
#
# COMPACT_ATOMS: atom_id res chain seq x y z
N MET A 1 5.54 6.08 16.54
CA MET A 1 4.75 4.85 16.82
C MET A 1 5.60 3.94 17.70
N SER A 2 5.02 3.01 18.46
CA SER A 2 5.81 2.01 19.20
C SER A 2 6.47 1.04 18.21
N ARG A 3 7.63 0.46 18.56
CA ARG A 3 8.30 -0.58 17.74
C ARG A 3 7.34 -1.72 17.39
N PHE A 4 6.56 -2.19 18.36
CA PHE A 4 5.55 -3.23 18.14
C PHE A 4 4.47 -2.83 17.12
N THR A 5 4.05 -1.57 17.14
CA THR A 5 3.01 -1.09 16.20
C THR A 5 3.55 -0.92 14.79
N GLN A 6 4.84 -0.62 14.64
CA GLN A 6 5.50 -0.56 13.32
C GLN A 6 5.69 -1.96 12.75
N ALA A 7 6.24 -2.89 13.54
CA ALA A 7 6.39 -4.28 13.13
C ALA A 7 5.06 -4.92 12.70
N ALA A 8 4.00 -4.72 13.48
CA ALA A 8 2.67 -5.23 13.12
C ALA A 8 2.13 -4.62 11.82
N ALA A 9 2.39 -3.34 11.56
CA ALA A 9 1.96 -2.68 10.32
C ALA A 9 2.75 -3.16 9.10
N THR A 10 4.07 -3.34 9.24
CA THR A 10 4.93 -3.93 8.21
C THR A 10 4.47 -5.36 7.90
N MET A 11 4.33 -6.21 8.92
CA MET A 11 3.88 -7.59 8.74
C MET A 11 2.52 -7.68 8.06
N HIS A 12 1.56 -6.83 8.45
CA HIS A 12 0.24 -6.82 7.80
C HIS A 12 0.33 -6.45 6.33
N THR A 13 1.12 -5.42 5.99
CA THR A 13 1.28 -4.93 4.62
C THR A 13 1.98 -5.97 3.73
N LEU A 14 3.09 -6.53 4.22
CA LEU A 14 3.83 -7.58 3.52
C LEU A 14 3.00 -8.86 3.37
N SER A 15 2.23 -9.25 4.38
CA SER A 15 1.36 -10.43 4.29
C SER A 15 0.27 -10.24 3.25
N LEU A 16 -0.40 -9.09 3.23
CA LEU A 16 -1.42 -8.85 2.22
C LEU A 16 -0.82 -8.89 0.81
N ALA A 17 0.30 -8.21 0.58
CA ALA A 17 0.95 -8.21 -0.73
C ALA A 17 1.47 -9.60 -1.15
N ALA A 18 2.06 -10.36 -0.23
CA ALA A 18 2.55 -11.71 -0.52
C ALA A 18 1.40 -12.67 -0.88
N MET A 19 0.28 -12.59 -0.16
CA MET A 19 -0.89 -13.42 -0.44
C MET A 19 -1.59 -13.02 -1.75
N GLU A 20 -1.59 -11.72 -2.09
CA GLU A 20 -2.04 -11.26 -3.40
C GLU A 20 -1.20 -11.88 -4.52
N GLU A 21 0.13 -11.91 -4.38
CA GLU A 21 1.03 -12.53 -5.36
C GLU A 21 0.88 -14.06 -5.42
N ALA A 22 0.74 -14.74 -4.29
CA ALA A 22 0.47 -16.18 -4.26
C ALA A 22 -0.84 -16.53 -4.97
N SER A 23 -1.87 -15.71 -4.77
CA SER A 23 -3.18 -15.90 -5.40
C SER A 23 -3.13 -15.83 -6.93
N ARG A 24 -2.20 -15.05 -7.52
CA ARG A 24 -2.03 -14.95 -8.97
C ARG A 24 -1.64 -16.29 -9.59
N LEU A 25 -0.85 -17.08 -8.87
CA LEU A 25 -0.39 -18.40 -9.28
C LEU A 25 -1.37 -19.51 -8.87
N GLY A 26 -2.50 -19.15 -8.25
CA GLY A 26 -3.46 -20.12 -7.71
C GLY A 26 -2.95 -20.87 -6.48
N VAL A 27 -1.84 -20.43 -5.88
CA VAL A 27 -1.22 -21.05 -4.71
C VAL A 27 -1.83 -20.47 -3.44
N ARG A 28 -2.12 -21.34 -2.47
CA ARG A 28 -2.72 -20.94 -1.17
C ARG A 28 -1.70 -20.79 -0.06
N ASP A 29 -0.52 -21.38 -0.21
CA ASP A 29 0.58 -21.23 0.73
C ASP A 29 1.57 -20.19 0.19
N ALA A 30 1.62 -19.01 0.80
CA ALA A 30 2.64 -18.03 0.48
C ALA A 30 3.98 -18.44 1.10
N ASP A 31 5.06 -18.29 0.34
CA ASP A 31 6.41 -18.65 0.72
C ASP A 31 7.37 -17.45 0.61
N ILE A 32 8.67 -17.68 0.81
CA ILE A 32 9.70 -16.64 0.88
C ILE A 32 9.91 -15.85 -0.42
N ASP A 33 9.62 -16.44 -1.58
CA ASP A 33 9.58 -15.77 -2.89
C ASP A 33 8.42 -14.76 -2.99
N HIS A 34 7.25 -15.11 -2.47
CA HIS A 34 6.10 -14.22 -2.35
C HIS A 34 6.39 -13.07 -1.36
N LEU A 35 7.15 -13.36 -0.31
CA LEU A 35 7.64 -12.33 0.61
C LEU A 35 8.65 -11.39 -0.06
N LEU A 36 9.54 -11.90 -0.93
CA LEU A 36 10.43 -11.07 -1.74
C LEU A 36 9.63 -10.14 -2.66
N LEU A 37 8.65 -10.69 -3.40
CA LEU A 37 7.75 -9.92 -4.24
C LEU A 37 7.02 -8.84 -3.45
N ALA A 38 6.50 -9.16 -2.27
CA ALA A 38 5.86 -8.19 -1.37
C ALA A 38 6.81 -7.07 -0.93
N LEU A 39 8.09 -7.37 -0.67
CA LEU A 39 9.09 -6.37 -0.32
C LEU A 39 9.38 -5.41 -1.49
N THR A 40 9.34 -5.85 -2.75
CA THR A 40 9.50 -4.93 -3.90
C THR A 40 8.40 -3.87 -3.98
N LEU A 41 7.26 -4.13 -3.34
CA LEU A 41 6.10 -3.25 -3.24
C LEU A 41 6.09 -2.40 -1.96
N ASP A 42 7.00 -2.67 -1.03
CA ASP A 42 7.08 -1.97 0.25
C ASP A 42 7.64 -0.55 0.06
N ALA A 43 7.02 0.42 0.74
CA ALA A 43 7.38 1.82 0.63
C ALA A 43 8.53 2.22 1.58
N ASP A 44 8.85 1.37 2.55
CA ASP A 44 9.88 1.59 3.55
C ASP A 44 11.25 1.11 3.04
N THR A 45 12.26 1.16 3.92
CA THR A 45 13.67 0.96 3.60
C THR A 45 13.95 -0.33 2.82
N GLY A 46 13.34 -1.45 3.21
CA GLY A 46 13.58 -2.74 2.56
C GLY A 46 13.22 -2.71 1.06
N GLY A 47 12.03 -2.22 0.73
CA GLY A 47 11.63 -2.10 -0.67
C GLY A 47 12.42 -1.04 -1.44
N GLN A 48 12.77 0.08 -0.80
CA GLN A 48 13.59 1.13 -1.43
C GLN A 48 14.97 0.61 -1.84
N VAL A 49 15.63 -0.16 -0.98
CA VAL A 49 16.94 -0.77 -1.26
C VAL A 49 16.84 -1.77 -2.41
N LEU A 50 15.84 -2.66 -2.40
CA LEU A 50 15.62 -3.62 -3.49
C LEU A 50 15.49 -2.90 -4.84
N ARG A 51 14.61 -1.90 -4.93
CA ARG A 51 14.40 -1.17 -6.18
C ARG A 51 15.61 -0.35 -6.62
N ARG A 52 16.37 0.21 -5.68
CA ARG A 52 17.65 0.89 -5.99
C ARG A 52 18.69 -0.07 -6.55
N ALA A 53 18.67 -1.33 -6.12
CA ALA A 53 19.50 -2.40 -6.66
C ALA A 53 18.99 -2.96 -8.00
N GLY A 54 17.87 -2.47 -8.54
CA GLY A 54 17.27 -3.00 -9.77
C GLY A 54 16.35 -4.20 -9.55
N VAL A 55 16.04 -4.54 -8.30
CA VAL A 55 15.07 -5.59 -7.93
C VAL A 55 13.67 -4.96 -7.86
N ASP A 56 13.07 -4.75 -9.03
CA ASP A 56 11.68 -4.31 -9.16
C ASP A 56 10.70 -5.49 -9.26
N LEU A 57 9.39 -5.19 -9.18
CA LEU A 57 8.35 -6.21 -9.11
C LEU A 57 8.33 -7.13 -10.34
N ASP A 58 8.37 -6.56 -11.55
CA ASP A 58 8.18 -7.34 -12.78
C ASP A 58 9.44 -8.16 -13.12
N ALA A 59 10.62 -7.58 -12.88
CA ALA A 59 11.88 -8.32 -12.97
C ALA A 59 11.89 -9.48 -11.95
N THR A 60 11.45 -9.22 -10.72
CA THR A 60 11.39 -10.26 -9.66
C THR A 60 10.39 -11.35 -10.00
N ARG A 61 9.21 -11.02 -10.51
CA ARG A 61 8.23 -12.03 -11.00
C ARG A 61 8.84 -12.92 -12.06
N THR A 62 9.49 -12.31 -13.05
CA THR A 62 10.17 -13.03 -14.14
C THR A 62 11.27 -13.96 -13.59
N ALA A 63 12.06 -13.49 -12.62
CA ALA A 63 13.12 -14.27 -11.99
C ALA A 63 12.58 -15.45 -11.16
N VAL A 64 11.48 -15.24 -10.42
CA VAL A 64 10.77 -16.29 -9.66
C VAL A 64 10.21 -17.36 -10.60
N GLU A 65 9.50 -16.95 -11.66
CA GLU A 65 8.98 -17.89 -12.68
C GLU A 65 10.11 -18.69 -13.34
N ALA A 66 11.19 -18.03 -13.74
CA ALA A 66 12.36 -18.70 -14.32
C ALA A 66 13.04 -19.67 -13.34
N GLN A 67 13.06 -19.34 -12.05
CA GLN A 67 13.61 -20.20 -11.02
C GLN A 67 12.76 -21.46 -10.81
N HIS A 68 11.43 -21.31 -10.71
CA HIS A 68 10.52 -22.44 -10.58
C HIS A 68 10.55 -23.35 -11.82
N ALA A 69 10.56 -22.76 -13.02
CA ALA A 69 10.69 -23.50 -14.26
C ALA A 69 12.02 -24.29 -14.31
N GLY A 70 13.14 -23.68 -13.90
CA GLY A 70 14.43 -24.35 -13.83
C GLY A 70 14.45 -25.52 -12.84
N GLN A 71 13.78 -25.41 -11.69
CA GLN A 71 13.65 -26.49 -10.70
C GLN A 71 12.82 -27.66 -11.24
N LEU A 72 11.72 -27.38 -11.94
CA LEU A 72 10.90 -28.41 -12.57
C LEU A 72 11.64 -29.10 -13.72
N GLN A 73 12.37 -28.33 -14.53
CA GLN A 73 13.17 -28.88 -15.61
C GLN A 73 14.30 -29.79 -15.09
N ALA A 74 14.90 -29.46 -13.94
CA ALA A 74 15.92 -30.29 -13.31
C ALA A 74 15.41 -31.68 -12.88
N VAL A 75 14.09 -31.83 -12.66
CA VAL A 75 13.43 -33.12 -12.39
C VAL A 75 12.73 -33.72 -13.61
N GLY A 76 12.96 -33.15 -14.81
CA GLY A 76 12.43 -33.64 -16.08
C GLY A 76 10.97 -33.25 -16.35
N VAL A 77 10.45 -32.23 -15.68
CA VAL A 77 9.09 -31.70 -15.89
C VAL A 77 9.16 -30.39 -16.66
N ASP A 78 8.62 -30.37 -17.87
CA ASP A 78 8.40 -29.13 -18.62
C ASP A 78 7.06 -28.51 -18.18
N ALA A 79 7.15 -27.38 -17.48
CA ALA A 79 5.97 -26.61 -17.06
C ALA A 79 5.76 -25.40 -17.98
N PRO A 80 4.53 -25.17 -18.48
CA PRO A 80 4.23 -23.96 -19.23
C PRO A 80 4.32 -22.72 -18.32
N SER A 81 4.81 -21.60 -18.86
CA SER A 81 4.72 -20.31 -18.16
C SER A 81 3.25 -19.95 -17.95
N ILE A 82 2.88 -19.70 -16.70
CA ILE A 82 1.50 -19.38 -16.29
C ILE A 82 1.22 -17.86 -16.48
N GLY A 83 2.28 -17.04 -16.58
CA GLY A 83 2.20 -15.59 -16.68
C GLY A 83 1.57 -14.93 -15.44
N PRO A 84 1.46 -13.59 -15.42
CA PRO A 84 0.88 -12.87 -14.29
C PRO A 84 -0.64 -13.09 -14.27
N GLY A 85 -1.08 -14.11 -13.53
CA GLY A 85 -2.50 -14.34 -13.28
C GLY A 85 -3.15 -13.17 -12.53
N ARG A 86 -4.48 -13.11 -12.54
CA ARG A 86 -5.26 -12.09 -11.82
C ARG A 86 -5.17 -12.32 -10.30
N ILE A 87 -5.10 -11.25 -9.50
CA ILE A 87 -5.23 -11.34 -8.04
C ILE A 87 -6.64 -11.80 -7.68
N VAL A 88 -6.76 -12.93 -6.99
CA VAL A 88 -8.04 -13.51 -6.50
C VAL A 88 -8.08 -13.67 -4.98
N PHE A 89 -7.07 -13.15 -4.27
CA PHE A 89 -6.96 -13.22 -2.80
C PHE A 89 -8.23 -12.77 -2.07
N HIS A 90 -8.88 -11.69 -2.52
CA HIS A 90 -10.10 -11.16 -1.90
C HIS A 90 -11.38 -11.94 -2.24
N GLU A 91 -11.29 -12.90 -3.17
CA GLU A 91 -12.41 -13.70 -3.68
C GLU A 91 -12.38 -15.15 -3.14
N THR A 92 -11.28 -15.53 -2.48
CA THR A 92 -10.99 -16.90 -2.08
C THR A 92 -10.47 -16.96 -0.64
N GLU A 93 -10.60 -18.11 0.02
CA GLU A 93 -10.22 -18.28 1.43
C GLU A 93 -9.08 -19.30 1.60
N GLY A 94 -8.57 -19.47 2.83
CA GLY A 94 -7.63 -20.54 3.16
C GLY A 94 -6.19 -20.28 2.72
N TYR A 95 -5.76 -19.03 2.77
CA TYR A 95 -4.36 -18.68 2.57
C TYR A 95 -3.56 -18.81 3.86
N ASP A 96 -2.41 -19.45 3.80
CA ASP A 96 -1.49 -19.61 4.93
C ASP A 96 -0.04 -19.36 4.51
N TRP A 97 0.84 -19.27 5.49
CA TRP A 97 2.28 -19.16 5.27
C TRP A 97 2.96 -20.52 5.39
N THR A 98 3.96 -20.77 4.56
CA THR A 98 4.87 -21.90 4.78
C THR A 98 5.65 -21.73 6.10
N ASP A 99 6.07 -22.85 6.69
CA ASP A 99 6.92 -22.83 7.89
C ASP A 99 8.23 -22.03 7.68
N ARG A 100 8.77 -22.09 6.45
CA ARG A 100 9.98 -21.36 6.04
C ARG A 100 9.74 -19.86 6.04
N ALA A 101 8.65 -19.39 5.45
CA ALA A 101 8.30 -17.97 5.47
C ALA A 101 8.00 -17.48 6.91
N LEU A 102 7.31 -18.29 7.72
CA LEU A 102 7.10 -17.98 9.13
C LEU A 102 8.42 -17.87 9.91
N ALA A 103 9.41 -18.70 9.59
CA ALA A 103 10.74 -18.61 10.20
C ALA A 103 11.43 -17.28 9.89
N VAL A 104 11.36 -16.80 8.64
CA VAL A 104 11.89 -15.48 8.23
C VAL A 104 11.18 -14.35 8.99
N LEU A 105 9.85 -14.36 9.04
CA LEU A 105 9.07 -13.33 9.76
C LEU A 105 9.36 -13.31 11.27
N ARG A 106 9.56 -14.49 11.88
CA ARG A 106 9.98 -14.59 13.29
C ARG A 106 11.41 -14.06 13.48
N ALA A 107 12.33 -14.39 12.58
CA ALA A 107 13.71 -13.91 12.64
C ALA A 107 13.81 -12.39 12.49
N ALA A 108 12.91 -11.77 11.71
CA ALA A 108 12.85 -10.31 11.53
C ALA A 108 12.40 -9.55 12.80
N THR A 109 11.67 -10.22 13.70
CA THR A 109 11.18 -9.63 14.96
C THR A 109 11.99 -10.09 16.18
N GLY A 110 12.84 -11.11 16.04
CA GLY A 110 13.72 -11.63 17.08
C GLY A 110 15.01 -10.82 17.26
N GLY A 111 15.73 -11.07 18.38
CA GLY A 111 17.11 -10.59 18.57
C GLY A 111 17.29 -9.07 18.68
N GLY A 112 16.24 -8.31 19.00
CA GLY A 112 16.29 -6.84 19.10
C GLY A 112 16.10 -6.09 17.78
N ARG A 113 15.84 -6.81 16.68
CA ARG A 113 15.47 -6.23 15.38
C ARG A 113 14.14 -5.48 15.48
N GLN A 114 13.95 -4.48 14.62
CA GLN A 114 12.79 -3.58 14.70
C GLN A 114 11.50 -4.20 14.14
N GLY A 115 11.60 -5.31 13.39
CA GLY A 115 10.47 -5.92 12.68
C GLY A 115 9.95 -5.06 11.52
N ASP A 116 10.73 -4.08 11.06
CA ASP A 116 10.46 -3.28 9.87
C ASP A 116 10.89 -4.03 8.59
N SER A 117 10.64 -3.42 7.42
CA SER A 117 10.91 -4.10 6.16
C SER A 117 12.40 -4.35 5.91
N ALA A 118 13.29 -3.52 6.47
CA ALA A 118 14.73 -3.76 6.44
C ALA A 118 15.10 -5.02 7.25
N ALA A 119 14.53 -5.20 8.45
CA ALA A 119 14.75 -6.41 9.23
C ALA A 119 14.21 -7.67 8.54
N VAL A 120 13.06 -7.57 7.86
CA VAL A 120 12.50 -8.68 7.07
C VAL A 120 13.41 -9.01 5.88
N LEU A 121 13.89 -8.00 5.15
CA LEU A 121 14.81 -8.22 4.03
C LEU A 121 16.12 -8.88 4.50
N ARG A 122 16.73 -8.43 5.61
CA ARG A 122 17.92 -9.10 6.16
C ARG A 122 17.66 -10.56 6.52
N ALA A 123 16.56 -10.84 7.21
CA ALA A 123 16.18 -12.21 7.55
C ALA A 123 15.95 -13.10 6.32
N LEU A 124 15.48 -12.50 5.21
CA LEU A 124 15.28 -13.17 3.94
C LEU A 124 16.61 -13.47 3.23
N LEU A 125 17.58 -12.56 3.29
CA LEU A 125 18.93 -12.76 2.74
C LEU A 125 19.73 -13.81 3.52
N GLU A 126 19.48 -13.94 4.82
CA GLU A 126 20.07 -14.95 5.71
C GLU A 126 19.41 -16.34 5.60
N GLU A 127 18.36 -16.49 4.76
CA GLU A 127 17.58 -17.72 4.66
C GLU A 127 18.42 -18.87 4.01
N PRO A 128 18.49 -20.07 4.63
CA PRO A 128 19.48 -21.08 4.27
C PRO A 128 19.14 -21.93 3.04
N SER A 129 17.94 -21.86 2.48
CA SER A 129 17.55 -22.73 1.35
C SER A 129 18.23 -22.36 0.03
N GLY A 130 18.82 -21.16 -0.06
CA GLY A 130 19.46 -20.65 -1.26
C GLY A 130 18.48 -20.22 -2.37
N LEU A 131 17.16 -20.32 -2.14
CA LEU A 131 16.15 -19.89 -3.11
C LEU A 131 16.26 -18.40 -3.42
N ILE A 132 16.37 -17.57 -2.38
CA ILE A 132 16.48 -16.11 -2.54
C ILE A 132 17.77 -15.73 -3.25
N THR A 133 18.90 -16.35 -2.87
CA THR A 133 20.18 -16.16 -3.58
C THR A 133 20.06 -16.49 -5.06
N ALA A 134 19.45 -17.64 -5.40
CA ALA A 134 19.26 -18.04 -6.80
C ALA A 134 18.35 -17.07 -7.58
N ILE A 135 17.31 -16.50 -6.94
CA ILE A 135 16.45 -15.49 -7.58
C ILE A 135 17.23 -14.18 -7.79
N LEU A 136 18.00 -13.74 -6.81
CA LEU A 136 18.82 -12.52 -6.90
C LEU A 136 19.93 -12.65 -7.96
N ASP A 137 20.57 -13.81 -8.07
CA ASP A 137 21.59 -14.08 -9.10
C ASP A 137 21.00 -13.92 -10.52
N ARG A 138 19.73 -14.32 -10.72
CA ARG A 138 19.03 -14.11 -12.00
C ARG A 138 18.74 -12.65 -12.31
N LEU A 139 18.66 -11.81 -11.28
CA LEU A 139 18.54 -10.37 -11.37
C LEU A 139 19.91 -9.66 -11.46
N ALA A 140 21.01 -10.43 -11.48
CA ALA A 140 22.38 -9.93 -11.45
C ALA A 140 22.68 -9.05 -10.22
N VAL A 141 22.08 -9.37 -9.08
CA VAL A 141 22.29 -8.70 -7.79
C VAL A 141 22.71 -9.73 -6.75
N THR A 142 23.64 -9.39 -5.86
CA THR A 142 24.04 -10.30 -4.77
C THR A 142 23.40 -9.91 -3.43
N ALA A 143 23.26 -10.88 -2.53
CA ALA A 143 22.78 -10.63 -1.17
C ALA A 143 23.71 -9.68 -0.39
N ASP A 144 25.01 -9.75 -0.64
CA ASP A 144 26.01 -8.88 -0.02
C ASP A 144 25.83 -7.42 -0.47
N ASP A 145 25.60 -7.18 -1.77
CA ASP A 145 25.35 -5.83 -2.31
C ASP A 145 24.11 -5.19 -1.67
N ILE A 146 23.03 -5.96 -1.49
CA ILE A 146 21.80 -5.48 -0.83
C ILE A 146 22.07 -5.19 0.65
N THR A 147 22.84 -6.04 1.33
CA THR A 147 23.20 -5.86 2.75
C THR A 147 24.00 -4.58 2.95
N VAL A 148 25.00 -4.32 2.09
CA VAL A 148 25.79 -3.08 2.13
C VAL A 148 24.89 -1.86 1.95
N GLN A 149 23.98 -1.88 0.98
CA GLN A 149 23.04 -0.78 0.76
C GLN A 149 22.08 -0.55 1.94
N LEU A 150 21.63 -1.61 2.60
CA LEU A 150 20.80 -1.49 3.81
C LEU A 150 21.56 -0.75 4.93
N ASP A 151 22.81 -1.14 5.16
CA ASP A 151 23.65 -0.52 6.19
C ASP A 151 23.93 0.96 5.88
N GLU A 152 24.17 1.30 4.62
CA GLU A 152 24.34 2.70 4.17
C GLU A 152 23.10 3.56 4.42
N VAL A 153 21.91 3.04 4.06
CA VAL A 153 20.64 3.79 4.21
C VAL A 153 20.29 3.97 5.67
N GLU A 154 20.46 2.94 6.51
CA GLU A 154 20.22 3.05 7.95
C GLU A 154 21.20 4.02 8.63
N ALA A 155 22.47 4.05 8.21
CA ALA A 155 23.45 5.01 8.70
C ALA A 155 23.11 6.46 8.29
N ALA A 156 22.51 6.65 7.11
CA ALA A 156 22.12 7.96 6.59
C ALA A 156 20.79 8.50 7.14
N ALA A 157 19.98 7.65 7.79
CA ALA A 157 18.64 8.01 8.26
C ALA A 157 18.67 9.09 9.36
N ARG A 158 18.52 10.37 8.97
CA ARG A 158 18.15 11.48 9.88
C ARG A 158 16.62 11.65 9.90
N PRO A 159 16.01 11.97 11.05
CA PRO A 159 14.58 12.23 11.08
C PRO A 159 14.28 13.59 10.44
N LEU A 160 13.67 13.56 9.25
CA LEU A 160 13.01 14.73 8.66
C LEU A 160 11.50 14.47 8.61
N GLN A 161 10.73 15.25 9.37
CA GLN A 161 9.78 16.21 8.77
C GLN A 161 8.97 16.97 9.83
N ARG A 162 8.92 18.29 9.65
CA ARG A 162 8.01 19.22 10.31
C ARG A 162 6.58 18.86 9.98
N ARG A 163 5.81 18.57 11.02
CA ARG A 163 4.36 18.41 10.96
C ARG A 163 3.73 19.79 10.70
N ARG A 164 3.12 19.99 9.53
CA ARG A 164 2.25 21.16 9.33
C ARG A 164 0.97 20.92 10.12
N GLU A 165 0.69 21.80 11.08
CA GLU A 165 -0.52 21.69 11.91
C GLU A 165 -1.76 22.03 11.07
N ILE A 166 -2.43 21.01 10.56
CA ILE A 166 -3.80 21.14 10.05
C ILE A 166 -4.75 20.86 11.23
N SER A 167 -5.67 21.78 11.51
CA SER A 167 -6.65 21.61 12.58
C SER A 167 -7.63 20.48 12.24
N GLY A 168 -7.48 19.32 12.88
CA GLY A 168 -8.37 18.18 12.66
C GLY A 168 -7.80 16.87 13.17
N ILE A 169 -8.50 15.78 12.85
CA ILE A 169 -7.97 14.42 13.06
C ILE A 169 -7.34 14.01 11.74
N SER A 170 -6.03 13.82 11.74
CA SER A 170 -5.25 13.55 10.54
C SER A 170 -4.35 12.33 10.73
N GLY A 171 -4.16 11.58 9.66
CA GLY A 171 -3.21 10.49 9.54
C GLY A 171 -2.51 10.56 8.19
N SER A 172 -1.32 9.99 8.09
CA SER A 172 -0.58 9.89 6.84
C SER A 172 0.00 8.50 6.67
N ARG A 173 0.09 8.03 5.42
CA ARG A 173 0.72 6.76 5.06
C ARG A 173 1.47 6.93 3.75
N SER A 174 2.63 6.29 3.66
CA SER A 174 3.43 6.22 2.44
C SER A 174 3.17 4.89 1.76
N MET A 175 3.15 4.89 0.43
CA MET A 175 3.03 3.70 -0.41
C MET A 175 3.91 3.85 -1.64
N PHE A 176 4.36 2.74 -2.20
CA PHE A 176 5.11 2.70 -3.45
C PHE A 176 4.21 2.16 -4.56
N ILE A 177 4.22 2.83 -5.71
CA ILE A 177 3.47 2.46 -6.89
C ILE A 177 4.45 2.11 -8.02
N PRO A 178 4.43 0.89 -8.59
CA PRO A 178 5.31 0.46 -9.67
C PRO A 178 4.86 1.03 -11.03
N ALA A 179 4.63 2.34 -11.09
CA ALA A 179 4.23 3.05 -12.29
C ALA A 179 4.90 4.42 -12.34
N THR A 180 4.95 5.00 -13.54
CA THR A 180 5.58 6.30 -13.73
C THR A 180 4.78 7.39 -13.00
N MET A 181 5.47 8.45 -12.55
CA MET A 181 4.80 9.56 -11.87
C MET A 181 3.70 10.19 -12.74
N THR A 182 3.85 10.15 -14.07
CA THR A 182 2.86 10.66 -15.02
C THR A 182 1.60 9.79 -15.03
N ASP A 183 1.74 8.47 -15.04
CA ASP A 183 0.59 7.55 -15.01
C ASP A 183 -0.14 7.64 -13.67
N VAL A 184 0.61 7.70 -12.57
CA VAL A 184 0.05 7.89 -11.22
C VAL A 184 -0.65 9.24 -11.10
N TRP A 185 -0.04 10.31 -11.59
CA TRP A 185 -0.66 11.63 -11.64
C TRP A 185 -1.96 11.62 -12.44
N THR A 186 -1.96 11.01 -13.62
CA THR A 186 -3.14 10.92 -14.50
C THR A 186 -4.28 10.19 -13.81
N LEU A 187 -4.01 9.07 -13.13
CA LEU A 187 -5.02 8.35 -12.35
C LEU A 187 -5.59 9.20 -11.21
N LEU A 188 -4.72 9.87 -10.45
CA LEU A 188 -5.10 10.53 -9.19
C LEU A 188 -5.68 11.94 -9.39
N SER A 189 -5.39 12.61 -10.51
CA SER A 189 -5.84 13.98 -10.80
C SER A 189 -7.15 14.04 -11.58
N THR A 190 -7.55 12.94 -12.23
CA THR A 190 -8.75 12.89 -13.07
C THR A 190 -9.97 12.44 -12.26
N ALA A 191 -11.02 13.26 -12.24
CA ALA A 191 -12.17 13.04 -11.37
C ALA A 191 -12.99 11.79 -11.74
N ASP A 192 -13.13 11.49 -13.02
CA ASP A 192 -13.83 10.30 -13.54
C ASP A 192 -13.17 8.97 -13.12
N ARG A 193 -11.87 9.01 -12.82
CA ARG A 193 -11.07 7.87 -12.31
C ARG A 193 -11.17 7.67 -10.80
N LEU A 194 -11.81 8.58 -10.05
CA LEU A 194 -12.00 8.42 -8.59
C LEU A 194 -12.62 7.07 -8.19
N PRO A 195 -13.64 6.52 -8.89
CA PRO A 195 -14.22 5.22 -8.55
C PRO A 195 -13.24 4.04 -8.68
N ASP A 196 -12.19 4.18 -9.48
CA ASP A 196 -11.22 3.11 -9.71
C ASP A 196 -10.37 2.83 -8.48
N TRP A 197 -10.14 3.85 -7.63
CA TRP A 197 -9.20 3.76 -6.52
C TRP A 197 -9.73 4.25 -5.16
N ASP A 198 -10.73 5.15 -5.11
CA ASP A 198 -11.36 5.56 -3.86
C ASP A 198 -12.65 4.79 -3.61
N GLN A 199 -12.58 3.79 -2.72
CA GLN A 199 -13.72 2.92 -2.37
C GLN A 199 -14.93 3.65 -1.77
N SER A 200 -14.81 4.93 -1.39
CA SER A 200 -15.95 5.72 -0.94
C SER A 200 -16.79 6.29 -2.10
N VAL A 201 -16.30 6.21 -3.33
CA VAL A 201 -16.93 6.70 -4.56
C VAL A 201 -17.23 5.51 -5.47
N ALA A 202 -18.49 5.33 -5.86
CA ALA A 202 -18.90 4.31 -6.82
C ALA A 202 -19.16 4.90 -8.20
N THR A 203 -19.67 6.13 -8.25
CA THR A 203 -19.98 6.82 -9.51
C THR A 203 -19.79 8.30 -9.31
N ILE A 204 -19.30 8.97 -10.34
CA ILE A 204 -19.20 10.42 -10.41
C ILE A 204 -19.96 10.88 -11.65
N LEU A 205 -20.78 11.91 -11.49
CA LEU A 205 -21.51 12.49 -12.61
C LEU A 205 -20.58 13.40 -13.42
N PRO A 206 -20.72 13.44 -14.75
CA PRO A 206 -20.03 14.40 -15.58
C PRO A 206 -20.26 15.82 -15.07
N GLY A 207 -19.19 16.60 -14.99
CA GLY A 207 -19.21 17.95 -14.44
C GLY A 207 -18.14 18.83 -15.06
N PRO A 208 -18.01 20.08 -14.62
CA PRO A 208 -16.98 20.99 -15.08
C PRO A 208 -15.57 20.46 -14.78
N GLU A 209 -14.59 20.87 -15.57
CA GLU A 209 -13.20 20.38 -15.53
C GLU A 209 -12.49 20.62 -14.17
N ASP A 210 -12.88 21.68 -13.45
CA ASP A 210 -12.34 22.03 -12.12
C ASP A 210 -13.30 21.71 -10.95
N GLY A 211 -14.41 21.04 -11.24
CA GLY A 211 -15.43 20.73 -10.26
C GLY A 211 -16.27 21.94 -9.82
N PRO A 212 -17.11 21.80 -8.78
CA PRO A 212 -17.38 20.57 -8.02
C PRO A 212 -18.07 19.49 -8.86
N TRP A 213 -17.82 18.23 -8.53
CA TRP A 213 -18.53 17.08 -9.07
C TRP A 213 -19.50 16.51 -8.04
N GLU A 214 -20.61 15.96 -8.54
CA GLU A 214 -21.54 15.17 -7.74
C GLU A 214 -21.19 13.69 -7.88
N ALA A 215 -21.06 13.01 -6.76
CA ALA A 215 -20.67 11.61 -6.72
C ALA A 215 -21.56 10.82 -5.75
N PHE A 216 -21.55 9.50 -5.89
CA PHE A 216 -22.36 8.59 -5.10
C PHE A 216 -21.50 7.52 -4.46
N ALA A 217 -21.73 7.27 -3.17
CA ALA A 217 -21.07 6.21 -2.44
C ALA A 217 -21.66 4.83 -2.79
N PRO A 218 -20.86 3.75 -2.77
CA PRO A 218 -21.34 2.42 -3.10
C PRO A 218 -22.46 1.96 -2.16
N THR A 219 -23.45 1.27 -2.75
CA THR A 219 -24.55 0.60 -2.04
C THR A 219 -24.32 -0.90 -1.92
N THR A 220 -23.35 -1.45 -2.66
CA THR A 220 -22.94 -2.85 -2.66
C THR A 220 -21.45 -2.95 -2.39
N ALA A 221 -21.06 -3.97 -1.63
CA ALA A 221 -19.67 -4.33 -1.41
C ALA A 221 -19.09 -5.02 -2.66
N PRO A 222 -17.76 -5.13 -2.78
CA PRO A 222 -17.12 -5.84 -3.90
C PRO A 222 -17.57 -7.30 -4.07
N ASP A 223 -17.99 -7.95 -2.98
CA ASP A 223 -18.52 -9.33 -2.96
C ASP A 223 -20.03 -9.41 -3.26
N GLY A 224 -20.65 -8.30 -3.66
CA GLY A 224 -22.08 -8.21 -3.98
C GLY A 224 -23.01 -8.01 -2.77
N ARG A 225 -22.51 -8.04 -1.53
CA ARG A 225 -23.37 -7.84 -0.35
C ARG A 225 -23.85 -6.39 -0.24
N PRO A 226 -25.10 -6.14 0.20
CA PRO A 226 -25.59 -4.77 0.39
C PRO A 226 -24.87 -4.08 1.56
N LEU A 227 -24.38 -2.87 1.32
CA LEU A 227 -23.77 -2.02 2.34
C LEU A 227 -24.85 -1.22 3.07
N ARG A 228 -24.95 -1.41 4.39
CA ARG A 228 -25.90 -0.65 5.21
C ARG A 228 -25.37 0.77 5.47
N ARG A 229 -25.66 1.68 4.54
CA ARG A 229 -25.31 3.11 4.64
C ARG A 229 -26.55 3.96 4.91
N LYS A 230 -26.41 5.00 5.74
CA LYS A 230 -27.49 5.98 5.96
C LYS A 230 -27.70 6.80 4.68
N PRO A 231 -28.96 7.07 4.25
CA PRO A 231 -29.23 7.81 3.00
C PRO A 231 -28.52 9.16 2.89
N ALA A 232 -28.39 9.88 4.00
CA ALA A 232 -27.70 11.17 4.08
C ALA A 232 -26.19 11.14 3.72
N PHE A 233 -25.58 9.96 3.65
CA PHE A 233 -24.16 9.77 3.29
C PHE A 233 -23.98 9.12 1.90
N HIS A 234 -25.07 8.97 1.14
CA HIS A 234 -25.01 8.38 -0.19
C HIS A 234 -24.50 9.37 -1.22
N ARG A 235 -25.01 10.61 -1.20
CA ARG A 235 -24.53 11.69 -2.05
C ARG A 235 -23.26 12.33 -1.49
N LEU A 236 -22.33 12.61 -2.39
CA LEU A 236 -21.04 13.25 -2.16
C LEU A 236 -20.91 14.46 -3.09
N ARG A 237 -20.32 15.54 -2.57
CA ARG A 237 -19.78 16.64 -3.37
C ARG A 237 -18.27 16.54 -3.31
N VAL A 238 -17.64 16.43 -4.47
CA VAL A 238 -16.20 16.27 -4.60
C VAL A 238 -15.61 17.52 -5.23
N THR A 239 -14.52 18.02 -4.67
CA THR A 239 -13.79 19.18 -5.19
C THR A 239 -12.29 18.92 -5.14
N ARG A 240 -11.59 19.24 -6.23
CA ARG A 240 -10.14 19.30 -6.24
C ARG A 240 -9.70 20.60 -5.56
N SER A 241 -8.73 20.52 -4.65
CA SER A 241 -8.28 21.64 -3.82
C SER A 241 -6.85 21.99 -4.19
N GLY A 242 -6.58 23.28 -4.44
CA GLY A 242 -5.26 23.78 -4.81
C GLY A 242 -5.05 23.89 -6.32
N PRO A 243 -3.93 24.52 -6.74
CA PRO A 243 -3.55 24.59 -8.15
C PRO A 243 -3.18 23.21 -8.68
N GLU A 244 -3.24 23.03 -10.00
CA GLU A 244 -2.71 21.85 -10.66
C GLU A 244 -1.18 21.81 -10.50
N ASP A 245 -0.70 20.81 -9.77
CA ASP A 245 0.72 20.59 -9.48
C ASP A 245 1.01 19.10 -9.69
N PRO A 246 1.86 18.71 -10.66
CA PRO A 246 2.10 17.30 -10.99
C PRO A 246 2.71 16.47 -9.84
N THR A 247 3.11 17.12 -8.75
CA THR A 247 3.63 16.48 -7.53
C THR A 247 2.61 16.45 -6.38
N HIS A 248 1.45 17.11 -6.53
CA HIS A 248 0.48 17.22 -5.46
C HIS A 248 -0.98 17.31 -5.94
N VAL A 249 -1.82 16.39 -5.49
CA VAL A 249 -3.27 16.45 -5.70
C VAL A 249 -4.00 16.36 -4.37
N ALA A 250 -4.99 17.23 -4.17
CA ALA A 250 -5.85 17.18 -2.99
C ALA A 250 -7.33 17.13 -3.38
N TRP A 251 -8.04 16.19 -2.77
CA TRP A 251 -9.46 15.95 -2.94
C TRP A 251 -10.19 16.24 -1.65
N ARG A 252 -11.28 17.00 -1.76
CA ARG A 252 -12.20 17.28 -0.66
C ARG A 252 -13.55 16.65 -0.95
N PHE A 253 -14.06 15.92 0.03
CA PHE A 253 -15.33 15.22 -0.03
C PHE A 253 -16.28 15.77 1.04
N GLU A 254 -17.47 16.15 0.63
CA GLU A 254 -18.54 16.67 1.50
C GLU A 254 -19.84 15.91 1.29
N HIS A 255 -20.66 15.82 2.35
CA HIS A 255 -21.98 15.22 2.27
C HIS A 255 -23.06 16.30 2.29
N PRO A 256 -23.64 16.69 1.13
CA PRO A 256 -24.63 17.76 1.06
C PRO A 256 -25.89 17.45 1.91
N ASP A 257 -26.28 16.18 1.98
CA ASP A 257 -27.47 15.72 2.72
C ASP A 257 -27.20 15.49 4.22
N ALA A 258 -25.96 15.67 4.67
CA ALA A 258 -25.55 15.60 6.06
C ALA A 258 -24.77 16.86 6.46
N PRO A 259 -25.44 18.02 6.65
CA PRO A 259 -24.77 19.30 6.87
C PRO A 259 -23.91 19.35 8.14
N ASN A 260 -24.12 18.41 9.07
CA ASN A 260 -23.34 18.28 10.31
C ASN A 260 -22.14 17.33 10.19
N ALA A 261 -21.97 16.64 9.05
CA ALA A 261 -20.84 15.78 8.76
C ALA A 261 -19.56 16.62 8.57
N ASN A 262 -18.43 16.03 8.97
CA ASN A 262 -17.13 16.66 8.77
C ASN A 262 -16.67 16.36 7.33
N PRO A 263 -16.20 17.38 6.59
CA PRO A 263 -15.51 17.18 5.32
C PRO A 263 -14.29 16.28 5.49
N ARG A 264 -14.03 15.46 4.47
CA ARG A 264 -12.83 14.63 4.37
C ARG A 264 -11.90 15.25 3.33
N LEU A 265 -10.68 15.57 3.72
CA LEU A 265 -9.62 16.05 2.83
C LEU A 265 -8.59 14.95 2.67
N LEU A 266 -8.37 14.50 1.45
CA LEU A 266 -7.33 13.55 1.06
C LEU A 266 -6.28 14.31 0.23
N ALA A 267 -5.09 14.45 0.76
CA ALA A 267 -3.96 15.08 0.07
C ALA A 267 -2.93 14.01 -0.30
N LEU A 268 -2.48 14.02 -1.54
CA LEU A 268 -1.62 13.01 -2.15
C LEU A 268 -0.38 13.75 -2.68
N ALA A 269 0.79 13.44 -2.15
CA ALA A 269 2.06 13.97 -2.62
C ALA A 269 2.86 12.88 -3.33
N LEU A 270 3.34 13.17 -4.54
CA LEU A 270 4.04 12.25 -5.41
C LEU A 270 5.52 12.64 -5.47
N GLU A 271 6.40 11.66 -5.33
CA GLU A 271 7.85 11.82 -5.48
C GLU A 271 8.38 10.72 -6.40
N PRO A 272 9.27 11.02 -7.37
CA PRO A 272 9.95 10.00 -8.15
C PRO A 272 10.74 9.04 -7.26
N ALA A 273 10.67 7.73 -7.54
CA ALA A 273 11.41 6.71 -6.82
C ALA A 273 12.06 5.71 -7.78
N ALA A 274 13.09 4.99 -7.33
CA ALA A 274 13.65 3.89 -8.12
C ALA A 274 12.54 2.86 -8.42
N GLY A 275 12.37 2.51 -9.69
CA GLY A 275 11.35 1.57 -10.16
C GLY A 275 9.91 2.09 -10.19
N GLY A 276 9.64 3.37 -9.87
CA GLY A 276 8.26 3.88 -9.87
C GLY A 276 8.05 5.21 -9.15
N THR A 277 6.97 5.31 -8.39
CA THR A 277 6.55 6.54 -7.71
C THR A 277 6.30 6.29 -6.23
N GLN A 278 6.90 7.12 -5.37
CA GLN A 278 6.57 7.17 -3.96
C GLN A 278 5.38 8.10 -3.76
N LEU A 279 4.33 7.60 -3.10
CA LEU A 279 3.11 8.34 -2.85
C LEU A 279 2.89 8.49 -1.34
N ARG A 280 2.68 9.73 -0.90
CA ARG A 280 2.32 10.04 0.49
C ARG A 280 0.89 10.52 0.56
N ALA A 281 0.01 9.67 1.09
CA ALA A 281 -1.38 9.99 1.35
C ALA A 281 -1.56 10.57 2.75
N THR A 282 -2.20 11.74 2.84
CA THR A 282 -2.57 12.39 4.10
C THR A 282 -4.07 12.59 4.12
N LEU A 283 -4.74 11.92 5.05
CA LEU A 283 -6.18 12.01 5.22
C LEU A 283 -6.48 12.85 6.45
N THR A 284 -7.33 13.86 6.28
CA THR A 284 -7.75 14.77 7.34
C THR A 284 -9.26 14.85 7.40
N TRP A 285 -9.84 14.56 8.57
CA TRP A 285 -11.21 14.92 8.87
C TRP A 285 -11.24 16.32 9.46
N GLU A 286 -11.78 17.25 8.69
CA GLU A 286 -11.89 18.63 9.12
C GLU A 286 -12.86 18.75 10.27
N THR A 287 -12.38 19.21 11.42
CA THR A 287 -13.28 19.52 12.52
C THR A 287 -13.81 20.94 12.33
N ARG A 288 -15.11 21.08 12.07
CA ARG A 288 -15.77 22.39 12.18
C ARG A 288 -15.50 22.97 13.58
N ARG A 289 -15.17 24.27 13.67
CA ARG A 289 -14.94 24.96 14.95
C ARG A 289 -16.18 24.79 15.84
N ARG A 290 -16.09 23.94 16.86
CA ARG A 290 -17.12 23.71 17.87
C ARG A 290 -16.57 24.15 19.23
N GLY A 291 -17.43 24.67 20.11
CA GLY A 291 -17.06 25.22 21.41
C GLY A 291 -16.27 24.25 22.31
N PRO A 292 -15.59 24.79 23.35
CA PRO A 292 -14.59 24.07 24.15
C PRO A 292 -15.09 22.77 24.80
N ILE A 293 -16.36 22.73 25.18
CA ILE A 293 -17.02 21.56 25.82
C ILE A 293 -17.06 20.34 24.87
N ARG A 294 -17.34 20.55 23.58
CA ARG A 294 -17.38 19.44 22.59
C ARG A 294 -15.98 18.98 22.16
N ARG A 295 -14.95 19.82 22.33
CA ARG A 295 -13.54 19.43 22.12
C ARG A 295 -13.07 18.51 23.25
N ALA A 296 -13.41 18.84 24.51
CA ALA A 296 -13.11 17.99 25.67
C ALA A 296 -13.77 16.61 25.57
N LEU A 297 -15.04 16.53 25.16
CA LEU A 297 -15.77 15.27 24.98
C LEU A 297 -15.22 14.37 23.85
N ARG A 298 -14.45 14.90 22.88
CA ARG A 298 -13.83 14.10 21.81
C ARG A 298 -12.45 13.55 22.18
N SER A 299 -11.79 14.12 23.18
CA SER A 299 -10.45 13.67 23.64
C SER A 299 -10.39 12.16 23.91
N PRO A 300 -11.34 11.53 24.65
CA PRO A 300 -11.29 10.09 24.89
C PRO A 300 -11.55 9.25 23.63
N PHE A 301 -12.25 9.77 22.62
CA PHE A 301 -12.53 9.07 21.36
C PHE A 301 -11.48 9.32 20.27
N ALA A 302 -10.50 10.19 20.51
CA ALA A 302 -9.41 10.46 19.58
C ALA A 302 -8.68 9.19 19.07
N PRO A 303 -8.34 8.18 19.90
CA PRO A 303 -7.70 6.97 19.38
C PRO A 303 -8.60 6.18 18.42
N LEU A 304 -9.90 6.04 18.73
CA LEU A 304 -10.86 5.36 17.86
C LEU A 304 -10.99 6.09 16.51
N LEU A 305 -11.11 7.42 16.54
CA LEU A 305 -11.22 8.25 15.33
C LEU A 305 -9.94 8.19 14.49
N ARG A 306 -8.76 8.12 15.12
CA ARG A 306 -7.49 7.89 14.41
C ARG A 306 -7.43 6.50 13.79
N GLY A 307 -7.95 5.48 14.46
CA GLY A 307 -8.07 4.13 13.91
C GLY A 307 -8.94 4.10 12.64
N LEU A 308 -10.06 4.82 12.63
CA LEU A 308 -10.90 4.93 11.44
C LEU A 308 -10.19 5.67 10.28
N VAL A 309 -9.45 6.74 10.57
CA VAL A 309 -8.63 7.43 9.56
C VAL A 309 -7.56 6.49 8.99
N PHE A 310 -6.94 5.66 9.84
CA PHE A 310 -5.98 4.65 9.41
C PHE A 310 -6.62 3.61 8.48
N ILE A 311 -7.79 3.07 8.83
CA ILE A 311 -8.53 2.11 7.97
C ILE A 311 -8.83 2.74 6.60
N GLN A 312 -9.29 4.00 6.56
CA GLN A 312 -9.56 4.69 5.29
C GLN A 312 -8.30 4.89 4.44
N LEU A 313 -7.15 5.19 5.07
CA LEU A 313 -5.87 5.29 4.34
C LEU A 313 -5.46 3.93 3.74
N VAL A 314 -5.64 2.83 4.47
CA VAL A 314 -5.37 1.47 3.96
C VAL A 314 -6.27 1.14 2.77
N GLN A 315 -7.55 1.55 2.80
CA GLN A 315 -8.47 1.35 1.67
C GLN A 315 -8.04 2.14 0.43
N VAL A 316 -7.61 3.39 0.60
CA VAL A 316 -7.08 4.23 -0.48
C VAL A 316 -5.82 3.60 -1.08
N GLU A 317 -4.89 3.16 -0.24
CA GLU A 317 -3.66 2.48 -0.67
C GLU A 317 -3.94 1.21 -1.47
N SER A 318 -4.82 0.35 -0.95
CA SER A 318 -5.22 -0.88 -1.64
C SER A 318 -5.91 -0.58 -2.98
N GLY A 319 -6.75 0.45 -3.04
CA GLY A 319 -7.43 0.86 -4.27
C GLY A 319 -6.44 1.36 -5.33
N ILE A 320 -5.53 2.28 -4.96
CA ILE A 320 -4.52 2.82 -5.88
C ILE A 320 -3.57 1.72 -6.35
N SER A 321 -3.05 0.91 -5.42
CA SER A 321 -2.10 -0.16 -5.73
C SER A 321 -2.67 -1.18 -6.71
N ARG A 322 -3.97 -1.48 -6.61
CA ARG A 322 -4.67 -2.43 -7.49
C ARG A 322 -4.73 -1.98 -8.95
N VAL A 323 -4.78 -0.68 -9.21
CA VAL A 323 -4.87 -0.16 -10.59
C VAL A 323 -3.55 -0.37 -11.35
N PHE A 324 -2.42 -0.42 -10.63
CA PHE A 324 -1.08 -0.51 -11.20
C PHE A 324 -0.41 -1.89 -11.02
N ARG A 325 -1.16 -2.91 -10.58
CA ARG A 325 -0.70 -4.28 -10.39
C ARG A 325 -1.53 -5.22 -11.22
#